data_AF-A0A0Q5L6R8-F1
#
_entry.id   AF-A0A0Q5L6R8-F1
#
_cell.length_a   1.000
_cell.length_b   1.000
_cell.length_c   1.000
_cell.angle_alpha   90.00
_cell.angle_beta   90.00
_cell.angle_gamma   90.00
#
_symmetry.space_group_name_H-M   'P 1'
#
loop_
_entity.id
_entity.type
_entity.pdbx_description
1 polymer ?
#
loop_
_entity_poly.entity_id
_entity_poly.type
_entity_poly.pdbx_seq_one_letter_code
_entity_poly.pdbx_strand_id
1 'polypeptide(L)'
;MTENHEPLEGTQVSAIMRTLFMDQAVALTEIDKRIANASNEWQTVGSNAHTAELHATLSGAQEGRAIEIFGRAASAGEQLGLALTLSLDARRWLATEDTEVHLPVRALTEMQEYYTLAAAAGLANVILRIGLLHKDIRARIENRWKNNAGFHPFSGDRNDWIQFSERAFLVVRGAVDEADAPELQASAEALLRLRRDPRWEDLDRRRSLDYHQWRPQSIAGGVPAESLWSALADGGREASFPAASQVLPDLAEVCAESDAALELLGDTAAEIRTRFPTALREVGLAVYRSDDAT
;
A
#
# COMPACT_ATOMS: atom_id res chain seq x y z
N MET A 1 27.43 30.21 -3.46
CA MET A 1 27.60 28.78 -3.15
C MET A 1 26.21 28.24 -2.93
N THR A 2 25.66 27.52 -3.91
CA THR A 2 24.40 26.80 -3.75
C THR A 2 24.70 25.60 -2.85
N GLU A 3 24.24 25.66 -1.61
CA GLU A 3 24.23 24.47 -0.75
C GLU A 3 23.35 23.43 -1.44
N ASN A 4 23.95 22.33 -1.90
CA ASN A 4 23.21 21.16 -2.34
C ASN A 4 22.50 20.61 -1.11
N HIS A 5 21.23 20.97 -0.93
CA HIS A 5 20.30 20.31 -0.02
C HIS A 5 19.85 18.97 -0.62
N GLU A 6 20.79 18.14 -1.05
CA GLU A 6 20.45 16.75 -1.31
C GLU A 6 20.11 16.12 0.05
N PRO A 7 18.89 15.58 0.22
CA PRO A 7 18.52 14.91 1.46
C PRO A 7 19.52 13.77 1.70
N LEU A 8 20.10 13.73 2.90
CA LEU A 8 21.01 12.66 3.29
C LEU A 8 20.24 11.33 3.30
N GLU A 9 20.87 10.25 2.84
CA GLU A 9 20.31 8.89 2.95
C GLU A 9 19.90 8.59 4.41
N GLY A 10 18.67 8.14 4.62
CA GLY A 10 18.10 7.87 5.95
C GLY A 10 17.39 9.05 6.62
N THR A 11 17.32 10.22 5.98
CA THR A 11 16.47 11.34 6.43
C THR A 11 15.00 11.00 6.23
N GLN A 12 14.13 11.33 7.19
CA GLN A 12 12.68 11.29 6.97
C GLN A 12 12.33 12.20 5.79
N VAL A 13 11.86 11.61 4.69
CA VAL A 13 11.66 12.32 3.42
C VAL A 13 10.31 13.04 3.38
N SER A 14 9.31 12.52 4.10
CA SER A 14 7.96 13.08 4.15
C SER A 14 7.58 13.43 5.59
N ALA A 15 7.68 14.71 5.93
CA ALA A 15 6.80 15.27 6.95
C ALA A 15 5.40 15.30 6.32
N ILE A 16 4.40 14.71 6.97
CA ILE A 16 3.02 14.73 6.47
C ILE A 16 2.64 16.18 6.21
N MET A 17 2.52 16.49 4.94
CA MET A 17 2.13 17.82 4.54
C MET A 17 0.66 17.93 4.88
N ARG A 18 0.28 18.96 5.63
CA ARG A 18 -1.14 19.26 5.88
C ARG A 18 -1.91 19.49 4.58
N THR A 19 -1.19 19.70 3.47
CA THR A 19 -1.70 19.97 2.12
C THR A 19 -0.57 20.04 1.10
N LEU A 20 -0.86 19.66 -0.15
CA LEU A 20 -0.02 19.94 -1.32
C LEU A 20 -0.17 21.39 -1.81
N PHE A 21 -1.14 22.14 -1.29
CA PHE A 21 -1.48 23.52 -1.67
C PHE A 21 -1.21 24.49 -0.51
N MET A 22 -0.96 25.79 -0.77
CA MET A 22 -0.48 26.69 0.29
C MET A 22 -1.55 27.33 1.19
N ASP A 23 -2.85 27.23 0.88
CA ASP A 23 -3.87 28.00 1.59
C ASP A 23 -5.00 27.14 2.20
N GLN A 24 -5.26 27.41 3.48
CA GLN A 24 -6.24 26.82 4.43
C GLN A 24 -5.94 25.41 4.95
N ALA A 25 -5.63 25.25 6.24
CA ALA A 25 -5.48 23.92 6.83
C ALA A 25 -6.84 23.24 7.08
N VAL A 26 -6.96 21.95 6.75
CA VAL A 26 -8.07 21.09 7.21
C VAL A 26 -7.77 20.62 8.63
N ALA A 27 -8.77 20.64 9.50
CA ALA A 27 -8.62 20.12 10.86
C ALA A 27 -8.43 18.60 10.81
N LEU A 28 -7.34 18.11 11.42
CA LEU A 28 -7.07 16.68 11.52
C LEU A 28 -8.04 16.02 12.51
N THR A 29 -8.72 14.98 12.06
CA THR A 29 -9.48 14.07 12.92
C THR A 29 -8.54 13.17 13.73
N GLU A 30 -9.08 12.42 14.70
CA GLU A 30 -8.28 11.41 15.42
C GLU A 30 -7.79 10.29 14.49
N ILE A 31 -8.60 9.92 13.49
CA ILE A 31 -8.21 8.94 12.46
C ILE A 31 -7.01 9.47 11.67
N ASP A 32 -7.06 10.72 11.22
CA ASP A 32 -5.96 11.36 10.49
C ASP A 32 -4.67 11.35 11.30
N LYS A 33 -4.75 11.63 12.61
CA LYS A 33 -3.59 11.60 13.51
C LYS A 33 -3.02 10.19 13.66
N ARG A 34 -3.86 9.15 13.73
CA ARG A 34 -3.40 7.76 13.81
C ARG A 34 -2.66 7.35 12.53
N ILE A 35 -3.25 7.61 11.36
CA ILE A 35 -2.61 7.34 10.06
C ILE A 35 -1.29 8.11 9.97
N ALA A 36 -1.28 9.36 10.43
CA ALA A 36 -0.10 10.19 10.43
C ALA A 36 1.03 9.64 11.30
N ASN A 37 0.70 9.20 12.51
CA ASN A 37 1.67 8.58 13.40
C ASN A 37 2.24 7.30 12.79
N ALA A 38 1.38 6.42 12.25
CA ALA A 38 1.82 5.20 11.57
C ALA A 38 2.77 5.49 10.40
N SER A 39 2.44 6.47 9.56
CA SER A 39 3.30 6.92 8.46
C SER A 39 4.67 7.38 8.96
N ASN A 40 4.73 8.23 9.99
CA ASN A 40 5.98 8.72 10.57
C ASN A 40 6.80 7.57 11.21
N GLU A 41 6.16 6.70 11.97
CA GLU A 41 6.81 5.56 12.63
C GLU A 41 7.44 4.58 11.64
N TRP A 42 6.82 4.37 10.48
CA TRP A 42 7.38 3.55 9.41
C TRP A 42 8.53 4.26 8.68
N GLN A 43 8.42 5.56 8.42
CA GLN A 43 9.52 6.33 7.81
C GLN A 43 10.77 6.34 8.69
N THR A 44 10.62 6.52 10.00
CA THR A 44 11.77 6.56 10.92
C THR A 44 12.51 5.23 11.03
N VAL A 45 11.86 4.10 10.73
CA VAL A 45 12.54 2.80 10.66
C VAL A 45 13.75 2.85 9.73
N GLY A 46 13.64 3.53 8.59
CA GLY A 46 14.70 3.61 7.56
C GLY A 46 16.07 4.07 8.09
N SER A 47 16.10 4.89 9.15
CA SER A 47 17.34 5.33 9.80
C SER A 47 18.21 4.19 10.34
N ASN A 48 17.60 3.02 10.60
CA ASN A 48 18.29 1.84 11.12
C ASN A 48 18.83 0.91 10.03
N ALA A 49 18.64 1.22 8.75
CA ALA A 49 18.95 0.31 7.63
C ALA A 49 20.42 -0.16 7.62
N HIS A 50 21.38 0.75 7.80
CA HIS A 50 22.81 0.40 7.78
C HIS A 50 23.22 -0.44 8.99
N THR A 51 22.71 -0.11 10.18
CA THR A 51 22.94 -0.92 11.39
C THR A 51 22.35 -2.31 11.21
N ALA A 52 21.12 -2.40 10.69
CA ALA A 52 20.47 -3.68 10.42
C ALA A 52 21.26 -4.54 9.43
N GLU A 53 21.81 -3.94 8.38
CA GLU A 53 22.62 -4.63 7.38
C GLU A 53 23.89 -5.23 7.96
N LEU A 54 24.59 -4.48 8.82
CA LEU A 54 25.77 -4.99 9.50
C LEU A 54 25.43 -6.21 10.35
N HIS A 55 24.34 -6.14 11.13
CA HIS A 55 23.89 -7.28 11.94
C HIS A 55 23.47 -8.48 11.10
N ALA A 56 22.70 -8.27 10.03
CA ALA A 56 22.21 -9.34 9.18
C ALA A 56 23.37 -10.06 8.47
N THR A 57 24.32 -9.31 7.91
CA THR A 57 25.48 -9.87 7.20
C THR A 57 26.40 -10.65 8.15
N LEU A 58 26.64 -10.14 9.36
CA LEU A 58 27.41 -10.86 10.39
C LEU A 58 26.73 -12.16 10.84
N SER A 59 25.41 -12.24 10.76
CA SER A 59 24.61 -13.46 11.01
C SER A 59 24.50 -14.39 9.79
N GLY A 60 25.15 -14.07 8.68
CA GLY A 60 25.19 -14.90 7.46
C GLY A 60 24.01 -14.70 6.51
N ALA A 61 23.24 -13.61 6.65
CA ALA A 61 22.26 -13.21 5.64
C ALA A 61 22.95 -12.73 4.35
N GLN A 62 22.24 -12.77 3.22
CA GLN A 62 22.72 -12.18 1.98
C GLN A 62 22.79 -10.64 2.11
N GLU A 63 23.87 -10.06 1.60
CA GLU A 63 24.06 -8.60 1.53
C GLU A 63 22.88 -7.91 0.83
N GLY A 64 22.46 -6.77 1.37
CA GLY A 64 21.39 -5.91 0.88
C GLY A 64 19.99 -6.26 1.39
N ARG A 65 19.80 -7.43 2.02
CA ARG A 65 18.46 -7.88 2.47
C ARG A 65 17.89 -6.98 3.56
N ALA A 66 18.70 -6.60 4.55
CA ALA A 66 18.20 -5.79 5.65
C ALA A 66 18.03 -4.33 5.22
N ILE A 67 18.96 -3.77 4.43
CA ILE A 67 18.74 -2.44 3.82
C ILE A 67 17.41 -2.40 3.07
N GLU A 68 17.13 -3.41 2.24
CA GLU A 68 15.90 -3.46 1.46
C GLU A 68 14.63 -3.53 2.34
N ILE A 69 14.65 -4.33 3.42
CA ILE A 69 13.53 -4.39 4.38
C ILE A 69 13.24 -3.00 4.97
N PHE A 70 14.28 -2.33 5.48
CA PHE A 70 14.15 -1.04 6.15
C PHE A 70 13.83 0.10 5.16
N GLY A 71 14.38 0.05 3.95
CA GLY A 71 14.06 0.98 2.88
C GLY A 71 12.62 0.82 2.39
N ARG A 72 12.12 -0.42 2.26
CA ARG A 72 10.72 -0.69 1.90
C ARG A 72 9.75 -0.27 3.01
N ALA A 73 10.12 -0.50 4.26
CA ALA A 73 9.38 -0.01 5.43
C ALA A 73 9.25 1.52 5.41
N ALA A 74 10.36 2.23 5.21
CA ALA A 74 10.35 3.69 5.13
C ALA A 74 9.54 4.21 3.93
N SER A 75 9.73 3.60 2.76
CA SER A 75 8.97 3.93 1.55
C SER A 75 7.47 3.70 1.75
N ALA A 76 7.05 2.60 2.38
CA ALA A 76 5.64 2.35 2.68
C ALA A 76 5.04 3.42 3.61
N GLY A 77 5.80 3.87 4.61
CA GLY A 77 5.41 4.97 5.48
C GLY A 77 5.23 6.29 4.73
N GLU A 78 6.14 6.60 3.79
CA GLU A 78 6.01 7.77 2.92
C GLU A 78 4.75 7.69 2.04
N GLN A 79 4.51 6.55 1.38
CA GLN A 79 3.30 6.35 0.57
C GLN A 79 2.02 6.52 1.39
N LEU A 80 1.99 6.01 2.63
CA LEU A 80 0.86 6.19 3.55
C LEU A 80 0.64 7.66 3.91
N GLY A 81 1.73 8.42 4.10
CA GLY A 81 1.67 9.85 4.39
C GLY A 81 1.14 10.66 3.19
N LEU A 82 1.61 10.33 1.98
CA LEU A 82 1.13 10.94 0.73
C LEU A 82 -0.36 10.68 0.51
N ALA A 83 -0.83 9.46 0.77
CA ALA A 83 -2.25 9.11 0.68
C ALA A 83 -3.09 9.96 1.64
N LEU A 84 -2.65 10.14 2.90
CA LEU A 84 -3.33 11.00 3.86
C LEU A 84 -3.36 12.47 3.42
N THR A 85 -2.24 13.01 2.93
CA THR A 85 -2.19 14.39 2.43
C THR A 85 -3.22 14.60 1.31
N LEU A 86 -3.36 13.65 0.39
CA LEU A 86 -4.33 13.73 -0.70
C LEU A 86 -5.78 13.61 -0.23
N SER A 87 -6.08 12.75 0.75
CA SER A 87 -7.39 12.68 1.40
C SER A 87 -7.78 14.03 2.04
N LEU A 88 -6.82 14.67 2.72
CA LEU A 88 -7.04 15.99 3.32
C LEU A 88 -7.31 17.06 2.27
N ASP A 89 -6.58 17.05 1.16
CA ASP A 89 -6.81 17.97 0.05
C ASP A 89 -8.16 17.69 -0.64
N ALA A 90 -8.52 16.42 -0.88
CA ALA A 90 -9.81 16.04 -1.47
C ALA A 90 -10.98 16.54 -0.61
N ARG A 91 -10.91 16.39 0.72
CA ARG A 91 -11.91 16.94 1.66
C ARG A 91 -12.01 18.46 1.59
N ARG A 92 -10.90 19.17 1.37
CA ARG A 92 -10.92 20.64 1.20
C ARG A 92 -11.64 21.05 -0.07
N TRP A 93 -11.32 20.40 -1.18
CA TRP A 93 -11.98 20.67 -2.46
C TRP A 93 -13.46 20.34 -2.39
N LEU A 94 -13.83 19.24 -1.71
CA LEU A 94 -15.23 18.85 -1.52
C LEU A 94 -16.03 19.85 -0.68
N ALA A 95 -15.39 20.57 0.25
CA ALA A 95 -16.04 21.62 1.04
C ALA A 95 -16.37 22.89 0.24
N THR A 96 -15.92 22.97 -1.02
CA THR A 96 -16.25 24.09 -1.92
C THR A 96 -17.50 23.74 -2.72
N GLU A 97 -18.57 24.55 -2.64
CA GLU A 97 -19.86 24.32 -3.30
C GLU A 97 -19.86 24.70 -4.80
N ASP A 98 -18.84 24.29 -5.56
CA ASP A 98 -18.70 24.58 -6.99
C ASP A 98 -18.65 23.28 -7.82
N THR A 99 -19.35 23.26 -8.95
CA THR A 99 -19.28 22.16 -9.94
C THR A 99 -17.87 21.96 -10.52
N GLU A 100 -17.01 22.99 -10.51
CA GLU A 100 -15.63 22.90 -10.99
C GLU A 100 -14.75 21.97 -10.13
N VAL A 101 -15.20 21.58 -8.93
CA VAL A 101 -14.42 20.73 -8.01
C VAL A 101 -14.46 19.24 -8.34
N HIS A 102 -15.37 18.80 -9.22
CA HIS A 102 -15.56 17.37 -9.50
C HIS A 102 -14.29 16.69 -10.03
N LEU A 103 -13.59 17.31 -10.97
CA LEU A 103 -12.38 16.70 -11.54
C LEU A 103 -11.18 16.78 -10.57
N PRO A 104 -10.90 17.92 -9.90
CA PRO A 104 -9.88 17.99 -8.85
C PRO A 104 -10.07 16.98 -7.72
N VAL A 105 -11.28 16.87 -7.15
CA VAL A 105 -11.57 15.91 -6.06
C VAL A 105 -11.28 14.49 -6.54
N ARG A 106 -11.81 14.11 -7.71
CA ARG A 106 -11.55 12.78 -8.28
C ARG A 106 -10.08 12.52 -8.52
N ALA A 107 -9.33 13.47 -9.06
CA ALA A 107 -7.90 13.31 -9.31
C ALA A 107 -7.11 13.10 -8.01
N LEU A 108 -7.47 13.83 -6.95
CA LEU A 108 -6.84 13.67 -5.63
C LEU A 108 -7.19 12.32 -5.01
N THR A 109 -8.47 11.90 -5.07
CA THR A 109 -8.89 10.59 -4.57
C THR A 109 -8.18 9.45 -5.32
N GLU A 110 -8.07 9.52 -6.64
CA GLU A 110 -7.35 8.50 -7.44
C GLU A 110 -5.87 8.39 -7.07
N MET A 111 -5.22 9.54 -6.84
CA MET A 111 -3.83 9.55 -6.36
C MET A 111 -3.72 9.00 -4.94
N GLN A 112 -4.69 9.28 -4.07
CA GLN A 112 -4.78 8.68 -2.74
C GLN A 112 -4.88 7.15 -2.86
N GLU A 113 -5.76 6.63 -3.72
CA GLU A 113 -5.94 5.19 -3.94
C GLU A 113 -4.63 4.55 -4.44
N TYR A 114 -3.96 5.21 -5.39
CA TYR A 114 -2.68 4.76 -5.91
C TYR A 114 -1.63 4.60 -4.80
N TYR A 115 -1.48 5.61 -3.94
CA TYR A 115 -0.53 5.58 -2.84
C TYR A 115 -0.94 4.63 -1.71
N THR A 116 -2.23 4.50 -1.43
CA THR A 116 -2.78 3.52 -0.47
C THR A 116 -2.42 2.09 -0.89
N LEU A 117 -2.63 1.76 -2.16
CA LEU A 117 -2.28 0.45 -2.71
C LEU A 117 -0.76 0.22 -2.76
N ALA A 118 0.02 1.26 -3.08
CA ALA A 118 1.48 1.21 -3.06
C ALA A 118 2.02 0.96 -1.63
N ALA A 119 1.46 1.61 -0.61
CA ALA A 119 1.82 1.40 0.79
C ALA A 119 1.52 -0.03 1.25
N ALA A 120 0.33 -0.56 0.93
CA ALA A 120 -0.02 -1.95 1.24
C ALA A 120 0.90 -2.97 0.56
N ALA A 121 1.23 -2.76 -0.72
CA ALA A 121 2.23 -3.57 -1.41
C ALA A 121 3.63 -3.42 -0.78
N GLY A 122 4.00 -2.23 -0.32
CA GLY A 122 5.24 -2.00 0.43
C GLY A 122 5.31 -2.85 1.70
N LEU A 123 4.28 -2.78 2.55
CA LEU A 123 4.18 -3.58 3.78
C LEU A 123 4.17 -5.08 3.50
N ALA A 124 3.50 -5.53 2.43
CA ALA A 124 3.57 -6.90 1.93
C ALA A 124 5.01 -7.37 1.74
N ASN A 125 5.76 -6.55 0.99
CA ASN A 125 7.11 -6.85 0.61
C ASN A 125 8.06 -6.78 1.82
N VAL A 126 7.77 -5.94 2.83
CA VAL A 126 8.46 -5.95 4.12
C VAL A 126 8.29 -7.31 4.82
N ILE A 127 7.05 -7.76 5.05
CA ILE A 127 6.77 -9.02 5.76
C ILE A 127 7.36 -10.23 5.04
N LEU A 128 7.19 -10.29 3.72
CA LEU A 128 7.83 -11.33 2.89
C LEU A 128 9.35 -11.35 3.12
N ARG A 129 9.99 -10.18 3.07
CA ARG A 129 11.46 -10.08 3.14
C ARG A 129 12.01 -10.38 4.52
N ILE A 130 11.29 -10.07 5.59
CA ILE A 130 11.62 -10.54 6.94
C ILE A 130 11.63 -12.08 6.94
N GLY A 131 10.59 -12.72 6.39
CA GLY A 131 10.54 -14.17 6.26
C GLY A 131 11.70 -14.77 5.45
N LEU A 132 12.17 -14.06 4.41
CA LEU A 132 13.31 -14.49 3.59
C LEU A 132 14.67 -14.46 4.34
N LEU A 133 14.76 -13.80 5.50
CA LEU A 133 15.93 -13.90 6.37
C LEU A 133 15.98 -15.25 7.08
N HIS A 134 14.83 -15.88 7.34
CA HIS A 134 14.74 -17.17 8.00
C HIS A 134 14.87 -18.31 6.99
N LYS A 135 15.86 -19.21 7.19
CA LYS A 135 16.20 -20.28 6.24
C LYS A 135 15.01 -21.18 5.85
N ASP A 136 14.22 -21.63 6.83
CA ASP A 136 13.11 -22.56 6.55
C ASP A 136 11.93 -21.87 5.86
N ILE A 137 11.57 -20.67 6.31
CA ILE A 137 10.54 -19.84 5.66
C ILE A 137 10.96 -19.53 4.21
N ARG A 138 12.22 -19.12 3.99
CA ARG A 138 12.77 -18.88 2.65
C ARG A 138 12.62 -20.10 1.74
N ALA A 139 13.03 -21.28 2.20
CA ALA A 139 12.93 -22.51 1.41
C ALA A 139 11.47 -22.82 1.00
N ARG A 140 10.50 -22.56 1.89
CA ARG A 140 9.07 -22.74 1.59
C ARG A 140 8.57 -21.72 0.56
N ILE A 141 8.96 -20.45 0.70
CA ILE A 141 8.63 -19.37 -0.23
C ILE A 141 9.18 -19.69 -1.63
N GLU A 142 10.47 -20.01 -1.73
CA GLU A 142 11.14 -20.31 -3.01
C GLU A 142 10.53 -21.55 -3.70
N ASN A 143 10.15 -22.58 -2.94
CA ASN A 143 9.50 -23.75 -3.52
C ASN A 143 8.09 -23.44 -4.07
N ARG A 144 7.39 -22.46 -3.51
CA ARG A 144 6.06 -22.01 -3.97
C ARG A 144 6.15 -21.02 -5.13
N TRP A 145 7.20 -20.20 -5.18
CA TRP A 145 7.48 -19.23 -6.24
C TRP A 145 8.66 -19.64 -7.12
N LYS A 146 8.51 -20.76 -7.83
CA LYS A 146 9.59 -21.34 -8.67
C LYS A 146 10.08 -20.45 -9.81
N ASN A 147 9.28 -19.46 -10.21
CA ASN A 147 9.63 -18.51 -11.27
C ASN A 147 10.41 -17.30 -10.74
N ASN A 148 10.57 -17.19 -9.43
CA ASN A 148 11.28 -16.10 -8.79
C ASN A 148 12.64 -16.65 -8.37
N ALA A 149 13.72 -16.05 -8.85
CA ALA A 149 15.09 -16.47 -8.52
C ALA A 149 15.51 -16.06 -7.10
N GLY A 150 14.66 -16.31 -6.09
CA GLY A 150 14.99 -16.04 -4.69
C GLY A 150 14.80 -14.59 -4.25
N PHE A 151 14.04 -13.77 -4.97
CA PHE A 151 13.69 -12.39 -4.56
C PHE A 151 14.95 -11.55 -4.28
N HIS A 152 15.84 -11.37 -5.25
CA HIS A 152 17.13 -10.73 -5.00
C HIS A 152 16.97 -9.28 -4.46
N PRO A 153 17.80 -8.87 -3.49
CA PRO A 153 17.76 -7.50 -2.99
C PRO A 153 18.13 -6.51 -4.10
N PHE A 154 17.44 -5.38 -4.13
CA PHE A 154 17.56 -4.31 -5.13
C PHE A 154 17.27 -4.75 -6.57
N SER A 155 16.52 -5.84 -6.75
CA SER A 155 16.20 -6.35 -8.08
C SER A 155 15.33 -5.38 -8.88
N GLY A 156 15.71 -5.15 -10.14
CA GLY A 156 14.87 -4.45 -11.11
C GLY A 156 13.81 -5.35 -11.76
N ASP A 157 13.84 -6.66 -11.52
CA ASP A 157 12.85 -7.59 -12.07
C ASP A 157 11.52 -7.46 -11.34
N ARG A 158 10.44 -7.19 -12.10
CA ARG A 158 9.07 -7.13 -11.58
C ARG A 158 8.68 -8.40 -10.81
N ASN A 159 9.19 -9.57 -11.19
CA ASN A 159 8.82 -10.83 -10.55
C ASN A 159 9.33 -10.91 -9.11
N ASP A 160 10.41 -10.21 -8.75
CA ASP A 160 10.94 -10.16 -7.37
C ASP A 160 10.13 -9.24 -6.44
N TRP A 161 9.04 -8.66 -6.94
CA TRP A 161 8.15 -7.77 -6.19
C TRP A 161 6.74 -8.35 -6.17
N ILE A 162 6.30 -8.79 -4.99
CA ILE A 162 4.94 -9.34 -4.88
C ILE A 162 3.91 -8.23 -4.99
N GLN A 163 2.84 -8.51 -5.73
CA GLN A 163 1.64 -7.68 -5.73
C GLN A 163 0.79 -7.99 -4.49
N PHE A 164 0.08 -6.98 -3.99
CA PHE A 164 -0.85 -7.13 -2.87
C PHE A 164 -2.12 -7.89 -3.31
N SER A 165 -2.06 -9.23 -3.31
CA SER A 165 -3.16 -10.10 -3.74
C SER A 165 -3.40 -11.22 -2.73
N GLU A 166 -4.66 -11.66 -2.58
CA GLU A 166 -4.99 -12.73 -1.64
C GLU A 166 -4.16 -13.99 -1.89
N ARG A 167 -3.99 -14.39 -3.16
CA ARG A 167 -3.17 -15.55 -3.53
C ARG A 167 -1.73 -15.42 -3.03
N ALA A 168 -1.11 -14.25 -3.18
CA ALA A 168 0.25 -14.04 -2.72
C ALA A 168 0.33 -14.16 -1.20
N PHE A 169 -0.61 -13.58 -0.47
CA PHE A 169 -0.62 -13.63 1.00
C PHE A 169 -0.97 -14.98 1.59
N LEU A 170 -1.79 -15.78 0.93
CA LEU A 170 -1.98 -17.17 1.32
C LEU A 170 -0.69 -17.98 1.25
N VAL A 171 0.18 -17.67 0.28
CA VAL A 171 1.50 -18.30 0.17
C VAL A 171 2.45 -17.78 1.25
N VAL A 172 2.51 -16.45 1.48
CA VAL A 172 3.31 -15.89 2.57
C VAL A 172 2.89 -16.49 3.91
N ARG A 173 1.60 -16.38 4.27
CA ARG A 173 1.04 -16.91 5.52
C ARG A 173 1.37 -18.39 5.70
N GLY A 174 1.09 -19.21 4.69
CA GLY A 174 1.38 -20.65 4.75
C GLY A 174 2.87 -20.98 4.91
N ALA A 175 3.78 -20.11 4.48
CA ALA A 175 5.22 -20.30 4.71
C ALA A 175 5.63 -19.96 6.15
N VAL A 176 4.98 -18.96 6.76
CA VAL A 176 5.25 -18.53 8.14
C VAL A 176 4.57 -19.39 9.21
N ASP A 177 3.39 -19.94 8.94
CA ASP A 177 2.58 -20.73 9.90
C ASP A 177 3.35 -21.94 10.47
N GLU A 178 4.30 -22.47 9.71
CA GLU A 178 5.11 -23.63 10.10
C GLU A 178 6.49 -23.25 10.69
N ALA A 179 6.70 -21.98 11.04
CA ALA A 179 7.93 -21.48 11.68
C ALA A 179 7.67 -21.04 13.13
N ASP A 180 8.71 -21.03 13.96
CA ASP A 180 8.63 -20.50 15.34
C ASP A 180 8.81 -18.96 15.33
N ALA A 181 7.87 -18.27 14.68
CA ALA A 181 7.91 -16.82 14.46
C ALA A 181 6.49 -16.20 14.62
N PRO A 182 5.92 -16.19 15.84
CA PRO A 182 4.54 -15.80 16.08
C PRO A 182 4.23 -14.34 15.71
N GLU A 183 5.15 -13.40 15.91
CA GLU A 183 4.91 -11.99 15.54
C GLU A 183 4.96 -11.78 14.03
N LEU A 184 5.82 -12.53 13.32
CA LEU A 184 5.81 -12.53 11.86
C LEU A 184 4.53 -13.17 11.29
N GLN A 185 4.03 -14.25 11.91
CA GLN A 185 2.75 -14.88 11.56
C GLN A 185 1.59 -13.90 11.76
N ALA A 186 1.52 -13.25 12.92
CA ALA A 186 0.48 -12.27 13.23
C ALA A 186 0.50 -11.08 12.26
N SER A 187 1.70 -10.64 11.84
CA SER A 187 1.86 -9.58 10.84
C SER A 187 1.37 -10.01 9.45
N ALA A 188 1.66 -11.25 9.03
CA ALA A 188 1.15 -11.80 7.78
C ALA A 188 -0.39 -11.95 7.80
N GLU A 189 -0.96 -12.38 8.93
CA GLU A 189 -2.42 -12.47 9.11
C GLU A 189 -3.09 -11.10 9.11
N ALA A 190 -2.48 -10.07 9.70
CA ALA A 190 -3.00 -8.69 9.62
C ALA A 190 -3.13 -8.21 8.17
N LEU A 191 -2.13 -8.47 7.32
CA LEU A 191 -2.21 -8.13 5.89
C LEU A 191 -3.23 -8.98 5.13
N LEU A 192 -3.42 -10.25 5.51
CA LEU A 192 -4.46 -11.07 4.91
C LEU A 192 -5.87 -10.60 5.31
N ARG A 193 -6.07 -10.19 6.57
CA ARG A 193 -7.32 -9.58 7.05
C ARG A 193 -7.61 -8.28 6.30
N LEU A 194 -6.61 -7.40 6.16
CA LEU A 194 -6.70 -6.20 5.32
C LEU A 194 -7.18 -6.55 3.91
N ARG A 195 -6.56 -7.53 3.26
CA ARG A 195 -6.90 -7.91 1.89
C ARG A 195 -8.33 -8.46 1.75
N ARG A 196 -8.90 -9.04 2.80
CA ARG A 196 -10.24 -9.65 2.82
C ARG A 196 -11.33 -8.72 3.35
N ASP A 197 -10.96 -7.52 3.81
CA ASP A 197 -11.94 -6.57 4.30
C ASP A 197 -12.77 -6.05 3.13
N PRO A 198 -14.11 -6.03 3.22
CA PRO A 198 -14.98 -5.53 2.16
C PRO A 198 -14.62 -4.12 1.68
N ARG A 199 -14.16 -3.23 2.59
CA ARG A 199 -13.74 -1.87 2.24
C ARG A 199 -12.52 -1.87 1.31
N TRP A 200 -11.61 -2.82 1.50
CA TRP A 200 -10.45 -3.00 0.62
C TRP A 200 -10.87 -3.60 -0.72
N GLU A 201 -11.81 -4.55 -0.71
CA GLU A 201 -12.35 -5.14 -1.94
C GLU A 201 -13.07 -4.11 -2.82
N ASP A 202 -13.79 -3.16 -2.20
CA ASP A 202 -14.47 -2.08 -2.91
C ASP A 202 -13.45 -1.15 -3.59
N LEU A 203 -12.40 -0.74 -2.87
CA LEU A 203 -11.26 0.01 -3.43
C LEU A 203 -10.61 -0.72 -4.63
N ASP A 204 -10.25 -2.00 -4.46
CA ASP A 204 -9.64 -2.82 -5.51
C ASP A 204 -10.55 -2.94 -6.74
N ARG A 205 -11.88 -3.06 -6.51
CA ARG A 205 -12.89 -3.16 -7.58
C ARG A 205 -12.99 -1.86 -8.35
N ARG A 206 -12.99 -0.70 -7.69
CA ARG A 206 -13.04 0.62 -8.32
C ARG A 206 -11.85 0.84 -9.24
N ARG A 207 -10.63 0.64 -8.75
CA ARG A 207 -9.41 0.75 -9.58
C ARG A 207 -9.41 -0.22 -10.77
N SER A 208 -9.99 -1.41 -10.61
CA SER A 208 -10.02 -2.44 -11.66
C SER A 208 -10.99 -2.14 -12.81
N LEU A 209 -11.79 -1.07 -12.74
CA LEU A 209 -12.78 -0.73 -13.78
C LEU A 209 -12.13 -0.33 -15.12
N ASP A 210 -10.92 0.22 -15.15
CA ASP A 210 -10.32 0.80 -16.36
C ASP A 210 -9.35 -0.13 -17.11
N TYR A 211 -8.54 -0.94 -16.41
CA TYR A 211 -7.28 -1.48 -16.95
C TYR A 211 -7.39 -2.19 -18.32
N HIS A 212 -8.57 -2.68 -18.69
CA HIS A 212 -8.84 -3.25 -20.02
C HIS A 212 -10.15 -2.79 -20.71
N GLN A 213 -10.90 -1.81 -20.18
CA GLN A 213 -12.30 -1.60 -20.58
C GLN A 213 -12.68 -0.15 -21.00
N TRP A 214 -11.69 0.71 -21.31
CA TRP A 214 -11.94 2.08 -21.79
C TRP A 214 -12.79 2.92 -20.82
N ARG A 215 -12.67 2.68 -19.49
CA ARG A 215 -13.54 3.31 -18.49
C ARG A 215 -12.81 4.41 -17.73
N PRO A 216 -13.49 5.47 -17.29
CA PRO A 216 -12.91 6.36 -16.29
C PRO A 216 -12.58 5.56 -15.01
N GLN A 217 -11.39 5.79 -14.42
CA GLN A 217 -10.89 5.01 -13.27
C GLN A 217 -11.74 5.17 -12.00
N SER A 218 -12.29 6.37 -11.77
CA SER A 218 -12.92 6.75 -10.48
C SER A 218 -14.43 6.54 -10.45
N ILE A 219 -15.07 6.25 -11.58
CA ILE A 219 -16.52 6.23 -11.69
C ILE A 219 -17.04 5.09 -12.55
N ALA A 220 -18.15 4.50 -12.12
CA ALA A 220 -18.97 3.68 -13.00
C ALA A 220 -19.62 4.60 -14.05
N GLY A 221 -19.15 4.52 -15.30
CA GLY A 221 -19.67 5.35 -16.39
C GLY A 221 -18.74 5.38 -17.60
N GLY A 222 -19.01 6.29 -18.54
CA GLY A 222 -18.23 6.42 -19.77
C GLY A 222 -18.86 5.68 -20.94
N VAL A 223 -18.05 4.93 -21.70
CA VAL A 223 -18.49 4.20 -22.90
C VAL A 223 -19.21 2.90 -22.52
N PRO A 224 -20.12 2.38 -23.38
CA PRO A 224 -20.78 1.10 -23.15
C PRO A 224 -19.79 -0.04 -22.91
N ALA A 225 -20.04 -0.83 -21.86
CA ALA A 225 -19.22 -1.99 -21.47
C ALA A 225 -19.57 -3.27 -22.24
N GLU A 226 -20.69 -3.25 -22.96
CA GLU A 226 -21.20 -4.38 -23.71
C GLU A 226 -21.42 -3.99 -25.16
N SER A 227 -21.41 -4.99 -26.05
CA SER A 227 -21.76 -4.81 -27.45
C SER A 227 -23.17 -4.24 -27.57
N LEU A 228 -23.34 -3.19 -28.38
CA LEU A 228 -24.67 -2.68 -28.73
C LEU A 228 -25.53 -3.72 -29.43
N TRP A 229 -24.91 -4.75 -30.02
CA TRP A 229 -25.57 -5.83 -30.72
C TRP A 229 -25.78 -7.04 -29.81
N SER A 230 -27.02 -7.53 -29.75
CA SER A 230 -27.39 -8.85 -29.24
C SER A 230 -27.84 -9.76 -30.40
N ALA A 231 -27.54 -11.04 -30.31
CA ALA A 231 -27.98 -12.03 -31.31
C ALA A 231 -29.40 -12.51 -30.97
N LEU A 232 -30.26 -12.58 -31.99
CA LEU A 232 -31.59 -13.15 -31.88
C LEU A 232 -31.58 -14.62 -32.32
N ALA A 233 -32.55 -15.40 -31.82
CA ALA A 233 -32.62 -16.84 -32.06
C ALA A 233 -32.81 -17.23 -33.54
N ASP A 234 -33.33 -16.32 -34.36
CA ASP A 234 -33.56 -16.49 -35.80
C ASP A 234 -32.35 -16.09 -36.67
N GLY A 235 -31.22 -15.75 -36.05
CA GLY A 235 -30.03 -15.26 -36.74
C GLY A 235 -30.06 -13.75 -37.03
N GLY A 236 -31.12 -13.05 -36.62
CA GLY A 236 -31.17 -11.59 -36.60
C GLY A 236 -30.25 -10.98 -35.53
N ARG A 237 -30.13 -9.65 -35.57
CA ARG A 237 -29.43 -8.88 -34.54
C ARG A 237 -30.30 -7.72 -34.09
N GLU A 238 -30.34 -7.47 -32.79
CA GLU A 238 -30.97 -6.30 -32.20
C GLU A 238 -29.90 -5.33 -31.73
N ALA A 239 -30.13 -4.03 -31.93
CA ALA A 239 -29.28 -2.96 -31.43
C ALA A 239 -29.95 -2.27 -30.24
N SER A 240 -29.26 -2.24 -29.09
CA SER A 240 -29.69 -1.49 -27.92
C SER A 240 -28.86 -0.22 -27.74
N PHE A 241 -29.54 0.92 -27.63
CA PHE A 241 -28.92 2.22 -27.42
C PHE A 241 -29.29 2.73 -26.02
N PRO A 242 -28.36 2.68 -25.04
CA PRO A 242 -28.62 3.26 -23.73
C PRO A 242 -28.81 4.78 -23.86
N ALA A 243 -29.69 5.35 -23.06
CA ALA A 243 -29.87 6.79 -23.00
C ALA A 243 -28.58 7.48 -22.56
N ALA A 244 -28.26 8.62 -23.17
CA ALA A 244 -27.14 9.43 -22.71
C ALA A 244 -27.41 9.94 -21.29
N SER A 245 -26.45 9.73 -20.38
CA SER A 245 -26.47 10.27 -19.02
C SER A 245 -25.31 11.25 -18.86
N GLN A 246 -25.59 12.40 -18.25
CA GLN A 246 -24.59 13.40 -17.85
C GLN A 246 -24.50 13.51 -16.32
N VAL A 247 -25.05 12.53 -15.60
CA VAL A 247 -25.04 12.52 -14.13
C VAL A 247 -23.60 12.34 -13.65
N LEU A 248 -23.13 13.31 -12.87
CA LEU A 248 -21.82 13.26 -12.22
C LEU A 248 -21.86 12.31 -11.02
N PRO A 249 -20.73 11.67 -10.67
CA PRO A 249 -20.66 10.83 -9.47
C PRO A 249 -20.92 11.65 -8.21
N ASP A 250 -21.40 10.97 -7.17
CA ASP A 250 -21.35 11.51 -5.82
C ASP A 250 -19.89 11.53 -5.32
N LEU A 251 -19.31 12.71 -5.23
CA LEU A 251 -17.93 12.88 -4.78
C LEU A 251 -17.75 12.46 -3.32
N ALA A 252 -18.79 12.61 -2.47
CA ALA A 252 -18.71 12.22 -1.08
C ALA A 252 -18.63 10.70 -0.94
N GLU A 253 -19.37 9.95 -1.77
CA GLU A 253 -19.30 8.49 -1.81
C GLU A 253 -17.91 8.02 -2.28
N VAL A 254 -17.36 8.63 -3.33
CA VAL A 254 -16.03 8.30 -3.87
C VAL A 254 -14.94 8.54 -2.83
N CYS A 255 -14.95 9.70 -2.17
CA CYS A 255 -14.00 10.00 -1.09
C CYS A 255 -14.17 9.05 0.10
N ALA A 256 -15.41 8.75 0.51
CA ALA A 256 -15.68 7.90 1.67
C ALA A 256 -15.16 6.47 1.48
N GLU A 257 -15.30 5.90 0.27
CA GLU A 257 -14.76 4.57 -0.04
C GLU A 257 -13.23 4.54 0.07
N SER A 258 -12.55 5.52 -0.53
CA SER A 258 -11.08 5.64 -0.50
C SER A 258 -10.55 5.91 0.91
N ASP A 259 -11.23 6.77 1.67
CA ASP A 259 -10.90 7.07 3.07
C ASP A 259 -11.08 5.84 3.97
N ALA A 260 -12.13 5.03 3.74
CA ALA A 260 -12.37 3.83 4.52
C ALA A 260 -11.26 2.77 4.33
N ALA A 261 -10.72 2.65 3.12
CA ALA A 261 -9.59 1.77 2.85
C ALA A 261 -8.26 2.33 3.40
N LEU A 262 -8.07 3.65 3.34
CA LEU A 262 -6.90 4.32 3.92
C LEU A 262 -6.87 4.20 5.45
N GLU A 263 -8.01 4.39 6.13
CA GLU A 263 -8.14 4.18 7.58
C GLU A 263 -7.76 2.74 7.95
N LEU A 264 -8.33 1.76 7.24
CA LEU A 264 -8.05 0.35 7.46
C LEU A 264 -6.56 0.02 7.27
N LEU A 265 -5.92 0.58 6.23
CA LEU A 265 -4.48 0.42 6.02
C LEU A 265 -3.68 1.08 7.14
N GLY A 266 -4.06 2.27 7.58
CA GLY A 266 -3.40 2.98 8.69
C GLY A 266 -3.42 2.17 9.98
N ASP A 267 -4.58 1.63 10.35
CA ASP A 267 -4.72 0.76 11.52
C ASP A 267 -3.90 -0.53 11.36
N THR A 268 -3.93 -1.16 10.18
CA THR A 268 -3.12 -2.35 9.87
C THR A 268 -1.62 -2.06 9.96
N ALA A 269 -1.18 -0.92 9.44
CA ALA A 269 0.21 -0.48 9.46
C ALA A 269 0.70 -0.25 10.89
N ALA A 270 -0.12 0.39 11.73
CA ALA A 270 0.17 0.56 13.16
C ALA A 270 0.24 -0.81 13.87
N GLU A 271 -0.70 -1.71 13.57
CA GLU A 271 -0.73 -3.07 14.14
C GLU A 271 0.53 -3.87 13.80
N ILE A 272 1.04 -3.76 12.57
CA ILE A 272 2.27 -4.44 12.15
C ILE A 272 3.50 -3.77 12.76
N ARG A 273 3.49 -2.43 12.88
CA ARG A 273 4.62 -1.66 13.41
C ARG A 273 4.96 -2.01 14.85
N THR A 274 3.96 -2.31 15.68
CA THR A 274 4.17 -2.74 17.08
C THR A 274 4.87 -4.10 17.17
N ARG A 275 4.67 -4.96 16.17
CA ARG A 275 5.26 -6.32 16.09
C ARG A 275 6.62 -6.34 15.41
N PHE A 276 6.88 -5.36 14.55
CA PHE A 276 8.05 -5.31 13.68
C PHE A 276 9.39 -5.58 14.41
N PRO A 277 9.71 -4.95 15.56
CA PRO A 277 10.96 -5.24 16.26
C PRO A 277 11.10 -6.70 16.73
N THR A 278 10.01 -7.31 17.18
CA THR A 278 10.01 -8.69 17.65
C THR A 278 10.05 -9.67 16.48
N ALA A 279 9.29 -9.42 15.41
CA ALA A 279 9.34 -10.23 14.20
C ALA A 279 10.75 -10.29 13.58
N LEU A 280 11.51 -9.18 13.63
CA LEU A 280 12.92 -9.18 13.21
C LEU A 280 13.80 -10.05 14.11
N ARG A 281 13.58 -10.01 15.44
CA ARG A 281 14.33 -10.85 16.39
C ARG A 281 14.06 -12.34 16.19
N GLU A 282 12.82 -12.71 15.91
CA GLU A 282 12.42 -14.11 15.61
C GLU A 282 13.18 -14.69 14.42
N VAL A 283 13.55 -13.85 13.44
CA VAL A 283 14.34 -14.26 12.27
C VAL A 283 15.85 -13.99 12.41
N GLY A 284 16.32 -13.69 13.63
CA GLY A 284 17.74 -13.53 13.94
C GLY A 284 18.31 -12.13 13.68
N LEU A 285 17.46 -11.11 13.48
CA LEU A 285 17.87 -9.72 13.23
C LEU A 285 17.50 -8.81 14.42
N ALA A 286 18.38 -8.76 15.43
CA ALA A 286 18.18 -7.95 16.64
C ALA A 286 18.78 -6.54 16.51
N VAL A 287 18.05 -5.62 15.89
CA VAL A 287 18.49 -4.22 15.64
C VAL A 287 18.07 -3.27 16.75
N TYR A 288 16.92 -3.54 17.39
CA TYR A 288 16.35 -2.73 18.45
C TYR A 288 16.80 -3.22 19.82
N ARG A 289 17.12 -2.31 20.75
CA ARG A 289 17.32 -2.70 22.15
C ARG A 289 15.98 -3.11 22.75
N SER A 290 16.00 -3.97 23.75
CA SER A 290 14.78 -4.42 24.46
C SER A 290 13.95 -3.27 25.04
N ASP A 291 14.55 -2.10 25.22
CA ASP A 291 13.93 -0.91 25.80
C ASP A 291 13.38 0.07 24.74
N ASP A 292 13.65 -0.17 23.44
CA ASP A 292 13.17 0.66 22.31
C ASP A 292 11.80 0.20 21.78
N ALA A 293 11.14 -0.74 22.46
CA ALA A 293 9.93 -1.44 22.01
C ALA A 293 8.60 -0.86 22.56
N THR A 294 8.62 0.35 23.13
CA THR A 294 7.42 1.06 23.62
C THR A 294 7.12 2.30 22.82
#